data_AF-A0A4U7BD90-F1
#
_entry.id   AF-A0A4U7BD90-F1
#
_cell.length_a   1.000
_cell.length_b   1.000
_cell.length_c   1.000
_cell.angle_alpha   90.00
_cell.angle_beta   90.00
_cell.angle_gamma   90.00
#
_symmetry.space_group_name_H-M   'P 1'
#
loop_
_entity.id
_entity.type
_entity.pdbx_description
1 polymer ?
#
loop_
_entity_poly.entity_id
_entity_poly.type
_entity_poly.pdbx_seq_one_letter_code
_entity_poly.pdbx_strand_id
1 'polypeptide(L)'
;MKNNKAKLNKYQKDTPLLSTINCSIGDVSKHLDAKGLCDLFLHIKDKEKHLSNLEKYALKIIKTEAYPQELEWFKKDYKIPQENIEYVLSKLSYAR
;
A
#
# COMPACT_ATOMS: atom_id res chain seq x y z
N MET A 1 18.77 -20.82 -18.16
CA MET A 1 18.46 -19.79 -17.16
C MET A 1 17.03 -19.29 -17.42
N LYS A 2 16.03 -19.72 -16.64
CA LYS A 2 14.61 -19.40 -16.90
C LYS A 2 14.24 -18.05 -16.25
N ASN A 3 14.17 -17.01 -17.08
CA ASN A 3 13.37 -15.78 -17.02
C ASN A 3 12.97 -15.20 -15.64
N ASN A 4 13.83 -14.34 -15.07
CA ASN A 4 13.48 -13.44 -13.96
C ASN A 4 12.61 -12.22 -14.36
N LYS A 5 12.34 -12.01 -15.67
CA LYS A 5 11.57 -10.85 -16.15
C LYS A 5 10.08 -10.87 -15.74
N ALA A 6 9.50 -12.04 -15.51
CA ALA A 6 8.08 -12.16 -15.14
C ALA A 6 7.78 -11.70 -13.70
N LYS A 7 8.77 -11.78 -12.79
CA LYS A 7 8.61 -11.32 -11.39
C LYS A 7 8.70 -9.79 -11.26
N LEU A 8 9.50 -9.13 -12.11
CA LEU A 8 9.66 -7.67 -12.09
C LEU A 8 8.41 -6.94 -12.64
N ASN A 9 7.71 -7.53 -13.61
CA ASN A 9 6.61 -6.88 -14.30
C ASN A 9 5.30 -6.79 -13.48
N LYS A 10 5.16 -7.54 -12.37
CA LYS A 10 3.94 -7.48 -11.55
C LYS A 10 3.80 -6.19 -10.74
N TYR A 11 4.93 -5.51 -10.47
CA TYR A 11 4.97 -4.29 -9.64
C TYR A 11 5.08 -3.01 -10.46
N GLN A 12 5.03 -3.10 -11.79
CA GLN A 12 4.98 -1.95 -12.70
C GLN A 12 3.56 -1.46 -12.99
N LYS A 13 2.55 -2.17 -12.47
CA LYS A 13 1.14 -1.86 -12.70
C LYS A 13 0.66 -0.85 -11.65
N ASP A 14 0.39 0.37 -12.09
CA ASP A 14 -0.40 1.31 -11.31
C ASP A 14 -1.75 0.68 -10.94
N THR A 15 -2.08 0.75 -9.66
CA THR A 15 -3.39 0.31 -9.16
C THR A 15 -4.23 1.49 -8.78
N PRO A 16 -5.56 1.37 -8.81
CA PRO A 16 -6.45 2.41 -8.28
C PRO A 16 -6.03 2.88 -6.88
N LEU A 17 -5.73 1.95 -5.97
CA LEU A 17 -5.26 2.27 -4.62
C LEU A 17 -3.97 3.13 -4.63
N LEU A 18 -3.00 2.76 -5.46
CA LEU A 18 -1.74 3.49 -5.60
C LEU A 18 -1.97 4.88 -6.19
N SER A 19 -2.85 4.99 -7.19
CA SER A 19 -3.26 6.26 -7.78
C SER A 19 -3.91 7.16 -6.74
N THR A 20 -4.84 6.64 -5.92
CA THR A 20 -5.50 7.40 -4.85
C THR A 20 -4.48 7.94 -3.85
N ILE A 21 -3.52 7.11 -3.41
CA ILE A 21 -2.45 7.52 -2.50
C ILE A 21 -1.56 8.61 -3.13
N ASN A 22 -1.09 8.37 -4.36
CA ASN A 22 -0.15 9.28 -5.03
C ASN A 22 -0.81 10.61 -5.43
N CYS A 23 -2.08 10.60 -5.83
CA CYS A 23 -2.86 11.82 -6.07
C CYS A 23 -2.95 12.69 -4.81
N SER A 24 -3.12 12.07 -3.64
CA SER A 24 -3.16 12.80 -2.35
C SER A 24 -1.77 13.34 -1.96
N ILE A 25 -0.68 12.62 -2.27
CA ILE A 25 0.71 13.08 -2.06
C ILE A 25 1.03 14.32 -2.90
N GLY A 26 0.60 14.35 -4.17
CA GLY A 26 0.76 15.47 -5.10
C GLY A 26 2.19 15.74 -5.60
N ASP A 27 3.22 15.42 -4.80
CA ASP A 27 4.63 15.52 -5.18
C ASP A 27 5.13 14.21 -5.80
N VAL A 28 5.34 14.23 -7.13
CA VAL A 28 5.79 13.08 -7.92
C VAL A 28 7.10 12.49 -7.42
N SER A 29 8.00 13.30 -6.85
CA SER A 29 9.27 12.81 -6.30
C SER A 29 9.10 11.93 -5.06
N LYS A 30 7.92 11.98 -4.43
CA LYS A 30 7.55 11.21 -3.24
C LYS A 30 6.52 10.11 -3.52
N HIS A 31 6.16 9.87 -4.77
CA HIS A 31 5.21 8.82 -5.11
C HIS A 31 5.70 7.45 -4.65
N LEU A 32 4.76 6.67 -4.13
CA LEU A 32 5.00 5.26 -3.87
C LEU A 32 4.86 4.48 -5.17
N ASP A 33 5.67 3.43 -5.31
CA ASP A 33 5.45 2.39 -6.30
C ASP A 33 4.68 1.21 -5.67
N ALA A 34 4.21 0.30 -6.51
CA ALA A 34 3.45 -0.86 -6.03
C ALA A 34 4.29 -1.75 -5.11
N LYS A 35 5.62 -1.79 -5.28
CA LYS A 35 6.52 -2.56 -4.42
C LYS A 35 6.54 -1.97 -3.01
N GLY A 36 6.75 -0.67 -2.87
CA GLY A 36 6.76 0.04 -1.60
C GLY A 36 5.43 -0.12 -0.85
N LEU A 37 4.32 -0.03 -1.57
CA LEU A 37 3.00 -0.28 -0.98
C LEU A 37 2.83 -1.75 -0.55
N CYS A 38 3.29 -2.72 -1.34
CA CYS A 38 3.27 -4.13 -0.94
C CYS A 38 4.13 -4.40 0.29
N ASP A 39 5.36 -3.87 0.32
CA ASP A 39 6.29 -4.04 1.44
C ASP A 39 5.68 -3.45 2.72
N LEU A 40 5.00 -2.30 2.62
CA LEU A 40 4.26 -1.70 3.72
C LEU A 40 3.19 -2.67 4.27
N PHE A 41 2.36 -3.26 3.40
CA PHE A 41 1.32 -4.19 3.85
C PHE A 41 1.89 -5.52 4.37
N LEU A 42 2.89 -6.09 3.72
CA LEU A 42 3.46 -7.40 4.09
C LEU A 42 4.21 -7.34 5.41
N HIS A 43 4.84 -6.21 5.73
CA HIS A 43 5.65 -6.02 6.94
C HIS A 43 4.99 -5.09 7.98
N ILE A 44 3.70 -4.78 7.84
CA ILE A 44 3.02 -3.79 8.69
C ILE A 44 3.14 -4.11 10.19
N LYS A 45 3.03 -5.38 10.57
CA LYS A 45 3.10 -5.85 11.96
C LYS A 45 4.48 -5.60 12.58
N ASP A 46 5.53 -5.75 11.78
CA ASP A 46 6.92 -5.56 12.23
C ASP A 46 7.33 -4.08 12.18
N LYS A 47 6.79 -3.33 11.21
CA LYS A 47 7.14 -1.92 10.95
C LYS A 47 6.29 -0.92 11.71
N GLU A 48 5.21 -1.31 12.39
CA GLU A 48 4.23 -0.39 13.02
C GLU A 48 4.89 0.75 13.83
N LYS A 49 5.93 0.43 14.61
CA LYS A 49 6.65 1.40 15.46
C LYS A 49 7.67 2.27 14.71
N HIS A 50 8.01 1.92 13.48
CA HIS A 50 9.08 2.51 12.69
C HIS A 50 8.60 2.98 11.31
N LEU A 51 7.29 3.26 11.16
CA LEU A 51 6.74 3.81 9.92
C LEU A 51 7.32 5.20 9.65
N SER A 52 7.78 5.40 8.41
CA SER A 52 8.16 6.70 7.89
C SER A 52 6.94 7.63 7.79
N ASN A 53 7.19 8.94 7.66
CA ASN A 53 6.11 9.92 7.47
C ASN A 53 5.30 9.64 6.20
N LEU A 54 5.96 9.19 5.13
CA LEU A 54 5.31 8.82 3.88
C LEU A 54 4.39 7.60 4.06
N GLU A 55 4.85 6.57 4.77
CA GLU A 55 4.04 5.38 5.04
C GLU A 55 2.85 5.70 5.94
N LYS A 56 3.06 6.50 7.01
CA LYS A 56 1.95 6.98 7.86
C LYS A 56 0.92 7.76 7.06
N TYR A 57 1.38 8.59 6.13
CA TYR A 57 0.50 9.35 5.25
C TYR A 57 -0.26 8.43 4.30
N ALA A 58 0.40 7.51 3.61
CA ALA A 58 -0.25 6.52 2.74
C ALA A 58 -1.33 5.73 3.49
N LEU A 59 -1.02 5.26 4.70
CA LEU A 59 -1.96 4.56 5.58
C LEU A 59 -3.17 5.43 5.97
N LYS A 60 -2.97 6.73 6.19
CA LYS A 60 -4.07 7.68 6.42
C LYS A 60 -4.98 7.76 5.19
N ILE A 61 -4.40 7.94 4.00
CA ILE A 61 -5.16 8.06 2.74
C ILE A 61 -5.96 6.79 2.44
N ILE A 62 -5.36 5.62 2.65
CA ILE A 62 -6.03 4.31 2.53
C ILE A 62 -7.29 4.23 3.40
N LYS A 63 -7.30 4.91 4.55
CA LYS A 63 -8.47 4.92 5.44
C LYS A 63 -9.48 6.02 5.15
N THR A 64 -9.03 7.20 4.73
CA THR A 64 -9.90 8.38 4.63
C THR A 64 -10.44 8.61 3.23
N GLU A 65 -9.74 8.14 2.20
CA GLU A 65 -10.03 8.48 0.81
C GLU A 65 -10.19 7.25 -0.09
N ALA A 66 -9.48 6.15 0.18
CA ALA A 66 -9.59 4.96 -0.66
C ALA A 66 -10.94 4.23 -0.47
N TYR A 67 -11.50 3.78 -1.59
CA TYR A 67 -12.68 2.93 -1.60
C TYR A 67 -12.32 1.50 -1.18
N PRO A 68 -13.23 0.80 -0.46
CA PRO A 68 -13.02 -0.60 -0.09
C PRO A 68 -12.67 -1.52 -1.28
N GLN A 69 -13.25 -1.26 -2.46
CA GLN A 69 -12.96 -2.03 -3.67
C GLN A 69 -11.51 -1.90 -4.13
N GLU A 70 -10.87 -0.75 -3.92
CA GLU A 70 -9.48 -0.53 -4.30
C GLU A 70 -8.54 -1.41 -3.46
N LEU A 71 -8.81 -1.53 -2.15
CA LEU A 71 -8.10 -2.46 -1.28
C LEU A 71 -8.35 -3.91 -1.67
N GLU A 72 -9.59 -4.29 -2.00
CA GLU A 72 -9.92 -5.66 -2.42
C GLU A 72 -9.20 -6.06 -3.71
N TRP A 73 -9.15 -5.16 -4.70
CA TRP A 73 -8.40 -5.37 -5.92
C TRP A 73 -6.90 -5.44 -5.65
N PHE A 74 -6.35 -4.53 -4.84
CA PHE A 74 -4.94 -4.56 -4.47
C PHE A 74 -4.56 -5.86 -3.74
N LYS A 75 -5.37 -6.27 -2.77
CA LYS A 75 -5.23 -7.54 -2.04
C LYS A 75 -5.15 -8.73 -2.99
N LYS A 76 -6.07 -8.81 -3.94
CA LYS A 76 -6.15 -9.90 -4.92
C LYS A 76 -4.97 -9.89 -5.88
N ASP A 77 -4.65 -8.73 -6.47
CA ASP A 77 -3.60 -8.59 -7.49
C ASP A 77 -2.20 -8.89 -6.89
N TYR A 78 -1.94 -8.45 -5.66
CA TYR A 78 -0.63 -8.61 -5.03
C TYR A 78 -0.52 -9.78 -4.06
N LYS A 79 -1.62 -10.48 -3.79
CA LYS A 79 -1.72 -11.60 -2.83
C LYS A 79 -1.36 -11.18 -1.41
N ILE A 80 -1.89 -10.03 -0.97
CA ILE A 80 -1.72 -9.56 0.40
C ILE A 80 -2.60 -10.41 1.33
N PRO A 81 -2.07 -10.93 2.45
CA PRO A 81 -2.87 -11.65 3.44
C PRO A 81 -3.99 -10.78 4.01
N GLN A 82 -5.19 -11.35 4.15
CA GLN A 82 -6.38 -10.65 4.68
C GLN A 82 -6.11 -10.05 6.05
N GLU A 83 -5.40 -10.78 6.92
CA GLU A 83 -5.01 -10.32 8.25
C GLU A 83 -4.18 -9.02 8.25
N ASN A 84 -3.40 -8.74 7.19
CA ASN A 84 -2.60 -7.53 7.09
C ASN A 84 -3.46 -6.34 6.65
N ILE A 85 -4.46 -6.59 5.79
CA ILE A 85 -5.48 -5.60 5.45
C ILE A 85 -6.27 -5.21 6.70
N GLU A 86 -6.77 -6.20 7.44
CA GLU A 86 -7.51 -5.97 8.70
C GLU A 86 -6.66 -5.27 9.75
N TYR A 87 -5.37 -5.59 9.83
CA TYR A 87 -4.44 -4.91 10.72
C TYR A 87 -4.31 -3.43 10.37
N VAL A 88 -4.09 -3.09 9.09
CA VAL A 88 -4.07 -1.69 8.64
C VAL A 88 -5.38 -0.97 8.96
N LEU A 89 -6.52 -1.62 8.69
CA LEU A 89 -7.84 -1.05 8.93
C LEU A 89 -8.16 -0.90 10.43
N SER A 90 -7.63 -1.75 11.30
CA SER A 90 -7.88 -1.70 12.75
C SER A 90 -6.95 -0.75 13.51
N LYS A 91 -5.68 -0.59 13.11
CA LYS A 91 -4.67 0.08 13.95
C LYS A 91 -4.64 1.61 13.89
N LEU A 92 -5.13 2.24 12.83
CA LEU A 92 -5.07 3.71 12.75
C LEU A 92 -6.31 4.32 13.40
N SER A 93 -6.37 4.31 14.73
CA SER A 93 -7.11 5.31 15.50
C SER A 93 -6.13 6.45 15.79
N TYR A 94 -5.74 7.23 14.77
CA TYR A 94 -5.11 8.50 15.09
C TYR A 94 -6.22 9.37 15.69
N ALA A 95 -6.05 9.66 16.99
CA ALA A 95 -6.95 10.47 17.79
C ALA A 95 -7.33 11.75 17.02
N ARG A 96 -8.63 12.02 16.99
CA ARG A 96 -9.15 13.35 16.65
C ARG A 96 -8.62 14.38 17.65
#